data_AF-Q7RMN4-F1
#
_entry.id   AF-Q7RMN4-F1
#
_cell.length_a   1.000
_cell.length_b   1.000
_cell.length_c   1.000
_cell.angle_alpha   90.00
_cell.angle_beta   90.00
_cell.angle_gamma   90.00
#
_symmetry.space_group_name_H-M   'P 1'
#
loop_
_entity.id
_entity.type
_entity.pdbx_description
1 polymer ?
#
loop_
_entity_poly.entity_id
_entity_poly.type
_entity_poly.pdbx_seq_one_letter_code
_entity_poly.pdbx_strand_id
1 'polypeptide(L)'
;MSLQQCYKYNNFIFVHITNMFIFINDSSEEIFKQNKHLLCTNRNESRNACNFMNDALKQLEHHATNGYKKCCVNYSQQMVHYKKKHKNHTKIQKIEYIVDDLNKVSINEQH
;
A
#
# COMPACT_ATOMS: atom_id res chain seq x y z
N MET A 1 0.64 -0.67 -18.56
CA MET A 1 -0.04 -1.34 -17.43
C MET A 1 -1.38 -1.86 -17.93
N SER A 2 -1.71 -3.13 -17.71
CA SER A 2 -2.98 -3.71 -18.18
C SER A 2 -4.14 -3.28 -17.26
N LEU A 3 -5.38 -3.23 -17.79
CA LEU A 3 -6.60 -2.96 -16.98
C LEU A 3 -6.67 -3.84 -15.72
N GLN A 4 -6.19 -5.08 -15.81
CA GLN A 4 -6.13 -6.04 -14.69
C GLN A 4 -5.24 -5.57 -13.53
N GLN A 5 -4.15 -4.83 -13.81
CA GLN A 5 -3.32 -4.25 -12.76
C GLN A 5 -4.04 -3.07 -12.07
N CYS A 6 -4.76 -2.21 -12.81
CA CYS A 6 -5.61 -1.16 -12.21
C CYS A 6 -6.68 -1.79 -11.27
N TYR A 7 -7.30 -2.91 -11.66
CA TYR A 7 -8.25 -3.64 -10.80
C TYR A 7 -7.60 -4.21 -9.53
N LYS A 8 -6.36 -4.70 -9.62
CA LYS A 8 -5.62 -5.25 -8.46
C LYS A 8 -5.29 -4.17 -7.41
N TYR A 9 -5.00 -2.93 -7.83
CA TYR A 9 -4.76 -1.81 -6.90
C TYR A 9 -6.05 -1.22 -6.34
N ASN A 10 -7.15 -1.22 -7.13
CA ASN A 10 -8.48 -0.96 -6.58
C ASN A 10 -8.84 -1.97 -5.50
N ASN A 11 -8.45 -3.25 -5.64
CA ASN A 11 -8.65 -4.25 -4.57
C ASN A 11 -7.86 -3.92 -3.29
N PHE A 12 -6.72 -3.22 -3.34
CA PHE A 12 -5.98 -2.87 -2.12
C PHE A 12 -6.65 -1.73 -1.34
N ILE A 13 -7.14 -0.70 -2.04
CA ILE A 13 -7.98 0.35 -1.45
C ILE A 13 -9.32 -0.24 -1.00
N PHE A 14 -9.90 -1.13 -1.80
CA PHE A 14 -11.14 -1.83 -1.47
C PHE A 14 -10.95 -2.69 -0.22
N VAL A 15 -9.89 -3.48 -0.07
CA VAL A 15 -9.62 -4.29 1.14
C VAL A 15 -9.47 -3.42 2.39
N HIS A 16 -8.83 -2.25 2.30
CA HIS A 16 -8.76 -1.31 3.42
C HIS A 16 -10.12 -0.69 3.78
N ILE A 17 -10.95 -0.38 2.78
CA ILE A 17 -12.34 0.04 3.00
C ILE A 17 -13.17 -1.13 3.53
N THR A 18 -12.99 -2.34 3.02
CA THR A 18 -13.74 -3.55 3.41
C THR A 18 -13.46 -3.90 4.87
N ASN A 19 -12.21 -3.76 5.33
CA ASN A 19 -11.87 -3.90 6.75
C ASN A 19 -12.54 -2.85 7.64
N MET A 20 -12.85 -1.66 7.10
CA MET A 20 -13.69 -0.66 7.78
C MET A 20 -15.18 -1.03 7.76
N PHE A 21 -15.60 -1.86 6.79
CA PHE A 21 -16.97 -2.38 6.60
C PHE A 21 -17.23 -3.76 7.22
N ILE A 22 -16.25 -4.43 7.84
CA ILE A 22 -16.42 -5.71 8.55
C ILE A 22 -17.45 -5.60 9.72
N PHE A 23 -17.87 -4.38 10.09
CA PHE A 23 -18.98 -4.14 11.03
C PHE A 23 -20.39 -4.14 10.39
N ILE A 24 -20.54 -4.30 9.07
CA ILE A 24 -21.84 -4.32 8.41
C ILE A 24 -22.26 -5.77 8.14
N ASN A 25 -23.35 -6.17 8.80
CA ASN A 25 -23.88 -7.54 8.88
C ASN A 25 -24.62 -8.00 7.60
N ASP A 26 -24.39 -7.33 6.46
CA ASP A 26 -25.09 -7.58 5.19
C ASP A 26 -24.23 -8.41 4.23
N SER A 27 -24.88 -9.26 3.42
CA SER A 27 -24.20 -10.05 2.38
C SER A 27 -23.54 -9.13 1.34
N SER A 28 -22.30 -9.45 0.95
CA SER A 28 -21.55 -8.69 -0.06
C SER A 28 -22.31 -8.51 -1.39
N GLU A 29 -23.22 -9.44 -1.71
CA GLU A 29 -24.08 -9.38 -2.89
C GLU A 29 -25.16 -8.30 -2.80
N GLU A 30 -25.76 -8.10 -1.61
CA GLU A 30 -26.77 -7.06 -1.40
C GLU A 30 -26.15 -5.67 -1.46
N ILE A 31 -24.99 -5.50 -0.83
CA ILE A 31 -24.21 -4.26 -0.90
C ILE A 31 -23.83 -3.96 -2.35
N PHE A 32 -23.38 -4.96 -3.12
CA PHE A 32 -23.05 -4.77 -4.54
C PHE A 32 -24.28 -4.33 -5.36
N LYS A 33 -25.43 -4.98 -5.16
CA LYS A 33 -26.68 -4.62 -5.86
C LYS A 33 -27.14 -3.21 -5.52
N GLN A 34 -27.12 -2.84 -4.24
CA GLN A 34 -27.49 -1.49 -3.78
C GLN A 34 -26.57 -0.42 -4.35
N ASN A 35 -25.25 -0.66 -4.39
CA ASN A 35 -24.25 0.33 -4.80
C ASN A 35 -23.89 0.29 -6.29
N LYS A 36 -24.49 -0.59 -7.10
CA LYS A 36 -24.19 -0.74 -8.53
C LYS A 36 -24.30 0.57 -9.32
N HIS A 37 -25.21 1.46 -8.92
CA HIS A 37 -25.42 2.77 -9.54
C HIS A 37 -24.26 3.75 -9.32
N LEU A 38 -23.40 3.51 -8.32
CA LEU A 38 -22.20 4.31 -8.06
C LEU A 38 -21.00 3.87 -8.92
N LEU A 39 -21.10 2.72 -9.60
CA LEU A 39 -20.04 2.25 -10.47
C LEU A 39 -19.96 3.15 -11.71
N CYS A 40 -18.82 3.79 -11.93
CA CYS A 40 -18.54 4.51 -13.16
C CYS A 40 -18.64 3.53 -14.35
N THR A 41 -19.63 3.75 -15.23
CA THR A 41 -19.83 2.94 -16.44
C THR A 41 -19.02 3.47 -17.63
N ASN A 42 -18.47 4.69 -17.52
CA ASN A 42 -17.67 5.31 -18.56
C ASN A 42 -16.25 4.75 -18.55
N ARG A 43 -15.94 3.98 -19.60
CA ARG A 43 -14.62 3.37 -19.78
C ARG A 43 -13.49 4.39 -19.92
N ASN A 44 -13.76 5.54 -20.53
CA ASN A 44 -12.75 6.60 -20.71
C ASN A 44 -12.44 7.28 -19.38
N GLU A 45 -13.45 7.53 -18.55
CA GLU A 45 -13.27 8.09 -17.21
C GLU A 45 -12.46 7.14 -16.32
N SER A 46 -12.79 5.85 -16.32
CA SER A 46 -12.00 4.82 -15.64
C SER A 46 -10.53 4.80 -16.09
N ARG A 47 -10.28 4.94 -17.40
CA ARG A 47 -8.92 4.98 -17.95
C ARG A 47 -8.17 6.24 -17.48
N ASN A 48 -8.83 7.39 -17.51
CA ASN A 48 -8.25 8.65 -17.05
C ASN A 48 -7.94 8.61 -15.55
N ALA A 49 -8.84 8.07 -14.74
CA ALA A 49 -8.61 7.86 -13.31
C ALA A 49 -7.39 6.94 -13.07
N CYS A 50 -7.26 5.83 -13.81
CA CYS A 50 -6.09 4.97 -13.66
C CYS A 50 -4.79 5.70 -14.08
N ASN A 51 -4.80 6.47 -15.17
CA ASN A 51 -3.63 7.26 -15.57
C ASN A 51 -3.24 8.28 -14.48
N PHE A 52 -4.21 9.01 -13.94
CA PHE A 52 -4.00 9.97 -12.86
C PHE A 52 -3.41 9.30 -11.62
N MET A 53 -3.97 8.17 -11.18
CA MET A 53 -3.45 7.41 -10.03
C MET A 53 -2.02 6.91 -10.28
N ASN A 54 -1.70 6.46 -11.49
CA ASN A 54 -0.36 6.02 -11.84
C ASN A 54 0.66 7.16 -11.77
N ASP A 55 0.28 8.35 -12.22
CA ASP A 55 1.18 9.50 -12.15
C ASP A 55 1.34 9.97 -10.70
N ALA A 56 0.27 9.95 -9.90
CA ALA A 56 0.36 10.20 -8.46
C ALA A 56 1.29 9.17 -7.77
N LEU A 57 1.20 7.88 -8.12
CA LEU A 57 2.07 6.83 -7.57
C LEU A 57 3.55 7.10 -7.85
N LYS A 58 3.91 7.44 -9.09
CA LYS A 58 5.30 7.79 -9.44
C LYS A 58 5.82 8.95 -8.59
N GLN A 59 4.99 9.95 -8.34
CA GLN A 59 5.37 11.09 -7.48
C GLN A 59 5.59 10.64 -6.03
N LEU A 60 4.71 9.79 -5.50
CA LEU A 60 4.86 9.20 -4.16
C LEU A 60 6.15 8.38 -4.05
N GLU A 61 6.43 7.50 -5.01
CA GLU A 61 7.65 6.68 -5.06
C GLU A 61 8.92 7.55 -5.10
N HIS A 62 8.94 8.57 -5.96
CA HIS A 62 10.05 9.52 -6.07
C HIS A 62 10.28 10.26 -4.75
N HIS A 63 9.21 10.69 -4.08
CA HIS A 63 9.30 11.39 -2.79
C HIS A 63 9.66 10.48 -1.62
N ALA A 64 9.30 9.19 -1.66
CA ALA A 64 9.61 8.20 -0.63
C ALA A 64 11.06 7.70 -0.68
N THR A 65 11.68 7.70 -1.85
CA THR A 65 13.04 7.17 -2.06
C THR A 65 14.14 8.23 -1.94
N ASN A 66 13.88 9.48 -2.32
CA ASN A 66 14.93 10.49 -2.44
C ASN A 66 15.04 11.47 -1.26
N GLY A 67 16.27 11.83 -0.89
CA GLY A 67 16.59 12.90 0.07
C GLY A 67 16.48 12.52 1.55
N TYR A 68 16.32 11.23 1.85
CA TYR A 68 16.38 10.70 3.21
C TYR A 68 17.82 10.42 3.63
N LYS A 69 18.18 10.80 4.85
CA LYS A 69 19.45 10.43 5.49
C LYS A 69 19.17 9.42 6.60
N LYS A 70 19.94 8.33 6.64
CA LYS A 70 19.89 7.36 7.74
C LYS A 70 20.24 8.06 9.05
N CYS A 71 19.39 7.90 10.06
CA CYS A 71 19.53 8.57 11.35
C CYS A 71 20.03 7.60 12.42
N CYS A 72 19.38 6.45 12.55
CA CYS A 72 19.73 5.44 13.55
C CYS A 72 19.13 4.08 13.17
N VAL A 73 19.67 3.04 13.79
CA VAL A 73 19.14 1.66 13.73
C VAL A 73 18.71 1.30 15.16
N ASN A 74 17.48 0.83 15.31
CA ASN A 74 16.97 0.26 16.54
C ASN A 74 16.92 -1.26 16.39
N TYR A 75 17.96 -1.94 16.88
CA TYR A 75 18.06 -3.40 16.77
C TYR A 75 17.01 -4.14 17.62
N SER A 76 16.61 -3.60 18.78
CA SER A 76 15.63 -4.28 19.64
C SER A 76 14.24 -4.29 19.03
N GLN A 77 13.95 -3.33 18.16
CA GLN A 77 12.68 -3.25 17.42
C GLN A 77 12.82 -3.71 15.96
N GLN A 78 14.01 -4.15 15.54
CA GLN A 78 14.30 -4.47 14.15
C GLN A 78 13.92 -3.33 13.19
N MET A 79 14.25 -2.08 13.53
CA MET A 79 13.88 -0.90 12.73
C MET A 79 15.09 -0.07 12.29
N VAL A 80 15.02 0.49 11.09
CA VAL A 80 15.96 1.50 10.59
C VAL A 80 15.22 2.81 10.36
N HIS A 81 15.68 3.88 11.00
CA HIS A 81 15.07 5.20 10.89
C HIS A 81 15.85 6.10 9.92
N TYR A 82 15.12 6.81 9.08
CA TYR A 82 15.63 7.83 8.18
C TYR A 82 14.87 9.14 8.37
N LYS A 83 15.54 10.26 8.08
CA LYS A 83 14.98 11.60 8.21
C LYS A 83 15.25 12.43 6.97
N LYS A 84 14.29 13.28 6.62
CA LYS A 84 14.39 14.28 5.55
C LYS A 84 13.77 15.60 6.03
N LYS A 85 14.28 16.72 5.54
CA LYS A 85 13.59 18.01 5.62
C LYS A 85 13.00 18.33 4.25
N HIS A 86 11.69 18.51 4.17
CA HIS A 86 11.02 19.02 2.98
C HIS A 86 10.81 20.53 3.14
N LYS A 87 11.18 21.31 2.12
CA LYS A 87 11.09 22.78 2.09
C LYS A 87 11.68 23.47 3.34
N ASN A 88 12.72 22.88 3.94
CA ASN A 88 13.44 23.35 5.14
C ASN A 88 12.66 23.40 6.47
N HIS A 89 11.33 23.25 6.48
CA HIS A 89 10.51 23.34 7.69
C HIS A 89 9.76 22.04 8.04
N THR A 90 9.39 21.22 7.06
CA THR A 90 8.68 19.96 7.31
C THR A 90 9.68 18.83 7.56
N LYS A 91 9.67 18.24 8.74
CA LYS A 91 10.49 17.05 9.05
C LYS A 91 9.69 15.80 8.70
N ILE A 92 10.28 14.92 7.90
CA ILE A 92 9.67 13.64 7.50
C ILE A 92 10.54 12.52 8.05
N GLN A 93 9.92 11.51 8.64
CA GLN A 93 10.57 10.28 9.11
C GLN A 93 10.11 9.10 8.24
N LYS A 94 11.07 8.27 7.83
CA LYS A 94 10.82 6.97 7.21
C LYS A 94 11.34 5.89 8.17
N ILE A 95 10.58 4.82 8.35
CA ILE A 95 10.95 3.67 9.17
C ILE A 95 10.89 2.44 8.27
N GLU A 96 11.99 1.70 8.20
CA GLU A 96 12.06 0.40 7.53
C GLU A 96 12.14 -0.68 8.62
N TYR A 97 11.30 -1.69 8.52
CA TYR A 97 11.35 -2.86 9.39
C TYR A 97 12.27 -3.91 8.76
N ILE A 98 13.21 -4.40 9.55
CA ILE A 98 14.02 -5.56 9.22
C ILE A 98 13.12 -6.77 9.49
N VAL A 99 12.95 -7.62 8.46
CA VAL A 99 12.24 -8.89 8.60
C VAL A 99 13.29 -9.97 8.41
N ASP A 100 13.64 -10.67 9.48
CA ASP A 100 14.49 -11.85 9.40
C ASP A 100 13.67 -13.00 8.78
N ASP A 101 14.17 -13.60 7.71
CA ASP A 101 13.52 -14.76 7.08
C ASP A 101 13.63 -15.97 8.02
N LEU A 102 12.53 -16.27 8.74
CA LEU A 102 12.48 -17.34 9.75
C LEU A 102 12.47 -18.75 9.14
N ASN A 103 12.44 -18.89 7.81
CA ASN A 103 12.34 -20.19 7.12
C ASN A 103 13.69 -20.88 6.86
N LYS A 104 14.55 -20.98 7.87
CA LYS A 104 15.58 -22.03 7.91
C LYS A 104 15.19 -23.10 8.92
N VAL A 105 14.29 -23.99 8.51
CA VAL A 105 14.13 -25.29 9.18
C VAL A 105 15.38 -26.11 8.85
N SER A 106 16.35 -26.12 9.76
CA SER A 106 17.38 -27.17 9.78
C SER A 106 16.72 -28.45 10.31
N ILE A 107 16.19 -29.28 9.41
CA ILE A 107 15.94 -30.69 9.69
C ILE A 107 17.29 -31.37 9.90
N ASN A 108 17.72 -31.44 11.14
CA ASN A 108 18.81 -32.34 11.54
C ASN A 108 18.21 -33.75 11.58
N GLU A 109 18.42 -34.52 10.52
CA GLU A 109 18.22 -35.96 10.52
C GLU A 109 19.14 -36.57 11.59
N GLN A 110 18.55 -37.08 12.66
CA GLN A 110 19.23 -38.02 13.56
C GLN A 110 19.07 -39.41 12.95
N HIS A 111 20.19 -39.97 12.49
CA HIS A 111 20.31 -41.34 12.01
C HIS A 111 21.06 -42.20 13.02
#